data_AF-A0A377LUR0-F1
#
_entry.id   AF-A0A377LUR0-F1
#
_cell.length_a   1.000
_cell.length_b   1.000
_cell.length_c   1.000
_cell.angle_alpha   90.00
_cell.angle_beta   90.00
_cell.angle_gamma   90.00
#
_symmetry.space_group_name_H-M   'P 1'
#
loop_
_entity.id
_entity.type
_entity.pdbx_description
1 polymer ?
#
loop_
_entity_poly.entity_id
_entity_poly.type
_entity_poly.pdbx_seq_one_letter_code
_entity_poly.pdbx_strand_id
1 'polypeptide(L)'
;MVIKSLRGKGKSIEISKLNKITALFMLLTTWAVATLNPSILGMIETLGGPVIAMILFLMPMYAIQKVPAMRKYSGHVSNIFVVIMGLIAISAIFYSLYTMF
;
A
#
# COMPACT_ATOMS: atom_id res chain seq x y z
N MET A 1 23.23 2.24 -11.15
CA MET A 1 24.34 1.34 -11.56
C MET A 1 24.26 0.91 -13.02
N VAL A 2 23.10 0.49 -13.54
CA VAL A 2 22.92 0.02 -14.94
C VAL A 2 23.34 1.05 -16.00
N ILE A 3 22.99 2.33 -15.82
CA ILE A 3 23.35 3.41 -16.76
C ILE A 3 24.87 3.64 -16.82
N LYS A 4 25.60 3.54 -15.70
CA LYS A 4 27.07 3.66 -15.67
C LYS A 4 27.74 2.51 -16.42
N SER A 5 27.22 1.29 -16.29
CA SER A 5 27.73 0.11 -17.01
C SER A 5 27.47 0.18 -18.53
N LEU A 6 26.32 0.69 -18.95
CA LEU A 6 25.96 0.87 -20.37
C LEU A 6 26.74 2.01 -21.05
N ARG A 7 27.06 3.08 -20.31
CA ARG A 7 27.89 4.19 -20.81
C ARG A 7 29.33 3.74 -21.09
N GLY A 8 29.86 2.77 -20.33
CA GLY A 8 31.14 2.11 -20.60
C GLY A 8 31.16 1.23 -21.85
N LYS A 9 30.00 0.86 -22.40
CA LYS A 9 29.85 0.13 -23.67
C LYS A 9 29.41 1.03 -24.84
N GLY A 10 29.49 2.36 -24.69
CA GLY A 10 29.17 3.32 -25.76
C GLY A 10 27.68 3.48 -26.09
N LYS A 11 26.76 2.89 -25.30
CA LYS A 11 25.31 3.02 -25.51
C LYS A 11 24.69 3.91 -24.44
N SER A 12 24.25 5.11 -24.82
CA SER A 12 23.39 5.95 -23.99
C SER A 12 21.94 5.49 -24.15
N ILE A 13 21.50 4.55 -23.30
CA ILE A 13 20.08 4.21 -23.22
C ILE A 13 19.37 5.35 -22.48
N GLU A 14 18.32 5.85 -23.12
CA GLU A 14 17.43 6.89 -22.61
C GLU A 14 16.75 6.41 -21.31
N ILE A 15 16.79 7.25 -20.25
CA ILE A 15 16.32 6.87 -18.89
C ILE A 15 14.85 6.48 -18.92
N SER A 16 14.04 7.13 -19.76
CA SER A 16 12.61 6.80 -19.88
C SER A 16 12.40 5.41 -20.47
N LYS A 17 13.22 4.98 -21.44
CA LYS A 17 13.17 3.62 -21.99
C LYS A 17 13.58 2.59 -20.95
N LEU A 18 14.63 2.86 -20.17
CA LEU A 18 15.08 1.95 -19.13
C LEU A 18 13.99 1.78 -18.05
N ASN A 19 13.41 2.89 -17.59
CA ASN A 19 12.32 2.86 -16.61
C ASN A 19 11.09 2.10 -17.11
N LYS A 20 10.69 2.29 -18.38
CA LYS A 20 9.59 1.52 -18.98
C LYS A 20 9.87 0.03 -19.02
N ILE A 21 11.08 -0.36 -19.43
CA ILE A 21 11.48 -1.78 -19.48
C ILE A 21 11.51 -2.37 -18.08
N THR A 22 12.07 -1.67 -17.10
CA THR A 22 12.09 -2.13 -15.70
C THR A 22 10.68 -2.24 -15.12
N ALA A 23 9.81 -1.27 -15.38
CA ALA A 23 8.41 -1.31 -14.94
C ALA A 23 7.65 -2.50 -15.56
N LEU A 24 7.81 -2.72 -16.87
CA LEU A 24 7.20 -3.86 -17.56
C LEU A 24 7.72 -5.19 -17.01
N PHE A 25 9.03 -5.29 -16.80
CA PHE A 25 9.65 -6.47 -16.22
C PHE A 25 9.10 -6.75 -14.82
N MET A 26 9.10 -5.76 -13.93
CA MET A 26 8.54 -5.88 -12.58
C MET A 26 7.10 -6.37 -12.63
N LEU A 27 6.25 -5.74 -13.46
CA LEU A 27 4.84 -6.12 -13.60
C LEU A 27 4.69 -7.59 -14.00
N LEU A 28 5.37 -8.02 -15.05
CA LEU A 28 5.27 -9.40 -15.56
C LEU A 28 5.79 -10.40 -14.54
N THR A 29 6.93 -10.13 -13.91
CA THR A 29 7.52 -11.04 -12.92
C THR A 29 6.67 -11.14 -11.68
N THR A 30 6.17 -10.03 -11.14
CA THR A 30 5.33 -10.03 -9.94
C THR A 30 4.01 -10.72 -10.21
N TRP A 31 3.40 -10.50 -11.39
CA TRP A 31 2.16 -11.17 -11.77
C TRP A 31 2.32 -12.69 -11.91
N ALA A 32 3.38 -13.14 -12.61
CA ALA A 32 3.67 -14.56 -12.76
C ALA A 32 3.92 -15.23 -11.39
N VAL A 33 4.74 -14.60 -10.55
CA VAL A 33 5.07 -15.09 -9.21
C VAL A 33 3.83 -15.13 -8.30
N ALA A 34 2.98 -14.12 -8.34
CA ALA A 34 1.73 -14.09 -7.58
C ALA A 34 0.74 -15.18 -8.02
N THR A 35 0.72 -15.52 -9.31
CA THR A 35 -0.16 -16.58 -9.84
C THR A 35 0.33 -17.98 -9.46
N LEU A 36 1.63 -18.20 -9.48
CA LEU A 36 2.24 -19.51 -9.19
C LEU A 36 2.35 -19.80 -7.69
N ASN A 37 2.49 -18.76 -6.85
CA ASN A 37 2.62 -18.94 -5.42
C ASN A 37 1.57 -18.10 -4.65
N PRO A 38 0.42 -18.70 -4.30
CA PRO A 38 -0.66 -17.99 -3.63
C PRO A 38 -0.29 -17.50 -2.23
N SER A 39 0.80 -17.98 -1.62
CA SER A 39 1.28 -17.46 -0.33
C SER A 39 1.65 -15.98 -0.36
N ILE A 40 2.01 -15.44 -1.54
CA ILE A 40 2.35 -14.02 -1.71
C ILE A 40 1.12 -13.13 -1.56
N LEU A 41 -0.06 -13.62 -1.99
CA LEU A 41 -1.31 -12.90 -1.74
C LEU A 41 -1.58 -12.77 -0.24
N GLY A 42 -1.41 -13.85 0.52
CA GLY A 42 -1.49 -13.82 1.98
C GLY A 42 -0.42 -12.93 2.63
N MET A 43 0.79 -12.88 2.05
CA MET A 43 1.85 -11.98 2.52
C MET A 43 1.51 -10.49 2.28
N ILE A 44 0.88 -10.17 1.15
CA ILE A 44 0.37 -8.83 0.85
C ILE A 44 -0.79 -8.48 1.78
N GLU A 45 -1.67 -9.43 2.08
CA GLU A 45 -2.79 -9.22 2.99
C GLU A 45 -2.32 -8.97 4.43
N THR A 46 -1.33 -9.74 4.90
CA THR A 46 -0.77 -9.57 6.25
C THR A 46 0.01 -8.27 6.43
N LEU A 47 0.81 -7.87 5.44
CA LEU A 47 1.59 -6.63 5.52
C LEU A 47 0.78 -5.38 5.11
N GLY A 48 -0.01 -5.51 4.04
CA GLY A 48 -0.80 -4.42 3.46
C GLY A 48 -2.13 -4.20 4.18
N GLY A 49 -2.76 -5.25 4.72
CA GLY A 49 -4.03 -5.18 5.43
C GLY A 49 -4.05 -4.16 6.56
N PRO A 50 -3.10 -4.20 7.53
CA PRO A 50 -3.05 -3.22 8.61
C PRO A 50 -2.88 -1.78 8.08
N VAL A 51 -1.99 -1.60 7.10
CA VAL A 51 -1.69 -0.29 6.53
C VAL A 51 -2.90 0.28 5.79
N ILE A 52 -3.55 -0.52 4.95
CA ILE A 52 -4.73 -0.12 4.18
C ILE A 52 -5.90 0.19 5.12
N ALA A 53 -6.14 -0.64 6.15
CA ALA A 53 -7.20 -0.38 7.14
C ALA A 53 -6.97 0.94 7.90
N MET A 54 -5.73 1.24 8.29
CA MET A 54 -5.41 2.53 8.91
C MET A 54 -5.66 3.70 7.95
N ILE A 55 -5.27 3.58 6.69
CA ILE A 55 -5.50 4.63 5.69
C ILE A 55 -7.00 4.83 5.45
N LEU A 56 -7.78 3.76 5.31
CA LEU A 56 -9.20 3.86 4.99
C LEU A 56 -10.05 4.35 6.18
N PHE A 57 -9.76 3.90 7.40
CA PHE A 57 -10.60 4.20 8.56
C PHE A 57 -10.06 5.34 9.44
N LEU A 58 -8.75 5.39 9.71
CA LEU A 58 -8.17 6.36 10.64
C LEU A 58 -7.76 7.67 9.96
N MET A 59 -7.20 7.61 8.74
CA MET A 59 -6.76 8.82 8.03
C MET A 59 -7.87 9.86 7.82
N PRO A 60 -9.07 9.53 7.30
CA PRO A 60 -10.11 10.54 7.12
C PRO A 60 -10.55 11.14 8.44
N MET A 61 -10.63 10.32 9.49
CA MET A 61 -11.02 10.73 10.82
C MET A 61 -10.02 11.69 11.46
N TYR A 62 -8.73 11.39 11.29
CA TYR A 62 -7.64 12.29 11.68
C TYR A 62 -7.67 13.60 10.89
N ALA A 63 -7.92 13.52 9.58
CA ALA A 63 -7.94 14.68 8.70
C ALA A 63 -9.06 15.66 9.04
N ILE A 64 -10.25 15.18 9.43
CA ILE A 64 -11.37 16.01 9.88
C ILE A 64 -11.01 16.84 11.12
N GLN A 65 -10.22 16.29 12.04
CA GLN A 65 -9.81 16.99 13.27
C GLN A 65 -8.69 18.01 13.00
N LYS A 66 -7.76 17.67 12.12
CA LYS A 66 -6.54 18.47 11.88
C LYS A 66 -6.71 19.54 10.81
N VAL A 67 -7.53 19.32 9.79
CA VAL A 67 -7.73 20.27 8.68
C VAL A 67 -8.91 21.19 9.00
N PRO A 68 -8.70 22.51 9.19
CA PRO A 68 -9.76 23.43 9.60
C PRO A 68 -10.91 23.52 8.58
N ALA A 69 -10.63 23.35 7.29
CA ALA A 69 -11.66 23.30 6.24
C ALA A 69 -12.58 22.07 6.33
N MET A 70 -12.15 20.99 6.98
CA MET A 70 -12.94 19.77 7.18
C MET A 70 -13.65 19.70 8.53
N ARG A 71 -13.41 20.67 9.43
CA ARG A 71 -14.11 20.75 10.72
C ARG A 71 -15.63 20.91 10.59
N LYS A 72 -16.14 21.36 9.44
CA LYS A 72 -17.58 21.35 9.16
C LYS A 72 -18.21 19.95 9.19
N TYR A 73 -17.40 18.89 9.00
CA TYR A 73 -17.80 17.51 9.13
C TYR A 73 -17.50 16.93 10.52
N SER A 74 -16.81 17.68 11.40
CA SER A 74 -16.54 17.26 12.77
C SER A 74 -17.84 17.26 13.60
N GLY A 75 -17.93 16.36 14.59
CA GLY A 75 -19.09 16.27 15.49
C GLY A 75 -20.24 15.35 15.06
N HIS A 76 -20.23 14.78 13.85
CA HIS A 76 -21.25 13.81 13.45
C HIS A 76 -21.06 12.47 14.16
N VAL A 77 -22.14 11.81 14.61
CA VAL A 77 -22.08 10.48 15.24
C VAL A 77 -21.44 9.44 14.29
N SER A 78 -21.61 9.63 12.98
CA SER A 78 -20.97 8.80 11.94
C SER A 78 -19.44 8.76 12.09
N ASN A 79 -18.80 9.85 12.52
CA ASN A 79 -17.36 9.89 12.76
C ASN A 79 -16.93 8.90 13.84
N ILE A 80 -17.68 8.85 14.94
CA ILE A 80 -17.41 7.93 16.04
C ILE A 80 -17.64 6.48 15.58
N PHE A 81 -18.71 6.24 14.82
CA PHE A 81 -18.98 4.93 14.24
C PHE A 81 -17.83 4.44 13.33
N VAL A 82 -17.33 5.28 12.43
CA VAL A 82 -16.21 4.94 11.53
C VAL A 82 -14.93 4.63 12.32
N VAL A 83 -14.63 5.40 13.37
CA VAL A 83 -13.47 5.12 14.24
C VAL A 83 -13.63 3.77 14.95
N ILE A 84 -14.80 3.48 15.54
CA ILE A 84 -15.04 2.22 16.25
C ILE A 84 -14.95 1.03 15.28
N MET A 85 -15.62 1.10 14.14
CA MET A 85 -15.55 0.05 13.12
C MET A 85 -14.12 -0.13 12.59
N GLY A 86 -13.38 0.97 12.41
CA GLY A 86 -11.96 0.93 12.06
C GLY A 86 -11.11 0.22 13.10
N LEU A 87 -11.32 0.51 14.39
CA LEU A 87 -10.62 -0.16 15.49
C LEU A 87 -10.94 -1.65 15.55
N ILE A 88 -12.20 -2.05 15.33
CA ILE A 88 -12.60 -3.46 15.25
C ILE A 88 -11.91 -4.14 14.06
N ALA A 89 -11.93 -3.52 12.88
CA ALA A 89 -11.29 -4.07 11.68
C ALA A 89 -9.78 -4.22 11.86
N ILE A 90 -9.11 -3.21 12.41
CA ILE A 90 -7.69 -3.26 12.72
C ILE A 90 -7.41 -4.38 13.72
N SER A 91 -8.21 -4.49 14.79
CA SER A 91 -8.05 -5.56 15.79
C SER A 91 -8.21 -6.95 15.17
N ALA A 92 -9.16 -7.13 14.25
CA ALA A 92 -9.35 -8.40 13.53
C ALA A 92 -8.14 -8.75 12.64
N ILE A 93 -7.59 -7.77 11.93
CA ILE A 93 -6.39 -7.97 11.09
C ILE A 93 -5.17 -8.28 11.97
N PHE A 94 -4.97 -7.54 13.07
CA PHE A 94 -3.89 -7.82 14.02
C PHE A 94 -4.03 -9.20 14.66
N TYR A 95 -5.24 -9.63 15.01
CA TYR A 95 -5.49 -10.96 15.54
C TYR A 95 -5.22 -12.05 14.51
N SER A 96 -5.65 -11.84 13.25
CA SER A 96 -5.32 -12.73 12.13
C SER A 96 -3.82 -12.82 11.90
N LEU A 97 -3.10 -11.70 12.02
CA LEU A 97 -1.64 -11.66 11.88
C LEU A 97 -0.96 -12.40 13.04
N TYR A 98 -1.37 -12.15 14.29
CA TYR A 98 -0.85 -12.84 15.46
C TYR A 98 -1.11 -14.35 15.43
N THR A 99 -2.28 -14.79 14.94
CA THR A 99 -2.62 -16.22 14.83
C THR A 99 -1.88 -16.91 13.67
N MET A 100 -1.44 -16.15 12.67
CA MET A 100 -0.71 -16.66 11.50
C MET A 100 0.80 -16.80 11.74
N PHE A 101 1.35 -16.11 12.76
CA PHE A 101 2.73 -16.26 13.25
C PHE A 101 2.82 -17.29 14.38
#